data_AF-A0A836TDR0-F1
#
_entry.id   AF-A0A836TDR0-F1
#
_cell.length_a   1.000
_cell.length_b   1.000
_cell.length_c   1.000
_cell.angle_alpha   90.00
_cell.angle_beta   90.00
_cell.angle_gamma   90.00
#
_symmetry.space_group_name_H-M   'P 1'
#
loop_
_entity.id
_entity.type
_entity.pdbx_description
1 polymer ?
#
loop_
_entity_poly.entity_id
_entity_poly.type
_entity_poly.pdbx_seq_one_letter_code
_entity_poly.pdbx_strand_id
1 'polypeptide(L)'
;MRIIDKKRALFGVISPTDLTNEAFKSNHENEILAQDICCKNPLFVLENQSLESTLDLMEVSGHDHIPVVKNKTSKIPIGFIS
;
A
#
# COMPACT_ATOMS: atom_id res chain seq x y z
N MET A 1 1.82 4.53 3.79
CA MET A 1 3.09 4.59 3.03
C MET A 1 3.13 3.49 1.97
N ARG A 2 3.75 3.75 0.80
CA ARG A 2 3.87 2.79 -0.32
C ARG A 2 5.29 2.26 -0.39
N ILE A 3 5.46 0.95 -0.53
CA ILE A 3 6.76 0.28 -0.64
C ILE A 3 6.93 -0.18 -2.09
N ILE A 4 8.05 0.25 -2.69
CA ILE A 4 8.33 0.04 -4.11
C ILE A 4 9.56 -0.87 -4.23
N ASP A 5 9.47 -1.89 -5.07
CA ASP A 5 10.58 -2.81 -5.29
C ASP A 5 11.64 -2.26 -6.26
N LYS A 6 12.69 -3.06 -6.48
CA LYS A 6 13.79 -2.73 -7.41
C LYS A 6 13.35 -2.61 -8.88
N LYS A 7 12.18 -3.16 -9.25
CA LYS A 7 11.58 -3.07 -10.59
C LYS A 7 10.63 -1.87 -10.73
N ARG A 8 10.56 -1.01 -9.71
CA ARG A 8 9.61 0.12 -9.61
C ARG A 8 8.15 -0.31 -9.49
N ALA A 9 7.88 -1.57 -9.14
CA ALA A 9 6.53 -2.07 -8.92
C ALA A 9 6.11 -1.84 -7.47
N LEU A 10 4.80 -1.62 -7.26
CA LEU A 10 4.22 -1.59 -5.93
C LEU A 10 4.37 -2.98 -5.27
N PHE A 11 5.20 -3.03 -4.23
CA PHE A 11 5.45 -4.23 -3.43
C PHE A 11 4.45 -4.37 -2.30
N GLY A 12 4.16 -3.27 -1.61
CA GLY A 12 3.28 -3.28 -0.45
C GLY A 12 2.86 -1.89 0.02
N VAL A 13 1.97 -1.87 1.00
CA VAL A 13 1.54 -0.64 1.69
C VAL A 13 1.69 -0.86 3.19
N ILE A 14 2.13 0.18 3.88
CA ILE A 14 2.21 0.24 5.35
C ILE A 14 1.21 1.29 5.81
N SER A 15 0.24 0.89 6.61
CA SER A 15 -0.69 1.79 7.30
C SER A 15 -0.07 2.32 8.61
N PRO A 16 -0.61 3.41 9.19
CA PRO A 16 -0.21 3.84 10.53
C PRO A 16 -0.37 2.73 11.57
N THR A 17 -1.41 1.90 11.45
CA THR A 17 -1.68 0.76 12.34
C THR A 17 -0.59 -0.30 12.25
N ASP A 18 -0.08 -0.58 11.04
CA ASP A 18 1.03 -1.53 10.85
C ASP A 18 2.31 -1.02 11.55
N LEU A 19 2.60 0.28 11.44
CA LEU A 19 3.75 0.89 12.13
C LEU A 19 3.60 0.80 13.64
N THR A 20 2.44 1.11 14.20
CA THR A 20 2.22 1.02 15.65
C THR A 20 2.30 -0.42 16.13
N ASN A 21 1.66 -1.36 15.43
CA ASN A 21 1.66 -2.76 15.82
C ASN A 21 3.07 -3.35 15.88
N GLU A 22 3.94 -2.92 14.97
CA GLU A 22 5.33 -3.37 14.97
C GLU A 22 6.14 -2.56 15.97
N ALA A 23 6.12 -1.23 15.96
CA ALA A 23 6.95 -0.39 16.85
C ALA A 23 6.78 -0.69 18.35
N PHE A 24 5.61 -1.17 18.79
CA PHE A 24 5.34 -1.49 20.20
C PHE A 24 5.62 -2.95 20.59
N LYS A 25 6.05 -3.82 19.66
CA LYS A 25 6.50 -5.17 20.03
C LYS A 25 7.80 -5.07 20.82
N SER A 26 7.79 -5.65 22.03
CA SER A 26 8.81 -5.46 23.07
C SER A 26 10.19 -6.07 22.77
N ASN A 27 10.38 -6.67 21.59
CA ASN A 27 11.50 -7.57 21.28
C ASN A 27 12.33 -7.15 20.06
N HIS A 28 12.39 -5.86 19.73
CA HIS A 28 13.23 -5.41 18.61
C HIS A 28 14.69 -5.30 19.01
N GLU A 29 15.35 -6.44 19.09
CA GLU A 29 16.81 -6.52 19.18
C GLU A 29 17.48 -6.23 17.81
N ASN A 30 16.71 -6.18 16.71
CA ASN A 30 17.19 -6.01 15.35
C ASN A 30 16.45 -4.90 14.58
N GLU A 31 17.06 -4.40 13.50
CA GLU A 31 16.43 -3.49 12.55
C GLU A 31 15.21 -4.13 11.88
N ILE A 32 14.10 -3.38 11.84
CA ILE A 32 12.86 -3.81 11.18
C ILE A 32 12.87 -3.28 9.74
N LEU A 33 12.76 -4.18 8.75
CA LEU A 33 12.67 -3.75 7.36
C LEU A 33 11.21 -3.48 6.97
N ALA A 34 11.00 -2.44 6.17
CA ALA A 34 9.67 -2.08 5.67
C ALA A 34 8.96 -3.23 4.93
N GLN A 35 9.72 -4.07 4.23
CA GLN A 35 9.20 -5.25 3.52
C GLN A 35 8.64 -6.33 4.44
N ASP A 36 9.06 -6.36 5.71
CA ASP A 36 8.67 -7.39 6.68
C ASP A 36 7.33 -7.03 7.33
N ILE A 37 7.01 -5.74 7.40
CA ILE A 37 5.82 -5.22 8.08
C ILE A 37 4.71 -4.75 7.14
N CYS A 38 5.01 -4.59 5.84
CA CYS A 38 4.01 -4.14 4.87
C CYS A 38 2.98 -5.21 4.51
N CYS A 39 1.77 -4.77 4.16
CA CYS A 39 0.81 -5.62 3.48
C CYS A 39 1.31 -5.95 2.06
N LYS A 40 1.65 -7.23 1.83
CA LYS A 40 2.26 -7.73 0.57
C LYS A 40 1.26 -7.84 -0.60
N ASN A 41 -0.04 -7.78 -0.33
CA ASN A 41 -1.07 -7.74 -1.38
C ASN A 41 -1.94 -6.51 -1.18
N PRO A 42 -1.37 -5.31 -1.40
CA PRO A 42 -2.10 -4.08 -1.15
C PRO A 42 -3.23 -3.91 -2.17
N LEU A 43 -4.30 -3.27 -1.73
CA LEU A 43 -5.32 -2.74 -2.61
C LEU A 43 -4.72 -1.63 -3.49
N PHE A 44 -5.08 -1.59 -4.77
CA PHE A 44 -4.68 -0.56 -5.71
C PHE A 44 -5.75 -0.38 -6.79
N VAL A 45 -5.75 0.77 -7.45
CA VAL A 45 -6.60 1.05 -8.63
C VAL A 45 -5.77 1.33 -9.87
N LEU A 46 -6.39 1.22 -11.03
CA LEU A 46 -5.74 1.51 -12.31
C LEU A 46 -5.91 2.97 -12.73
N GLU A 47 -4.98 3.47 -13.55
CA GLU A 47 -5.02 4.85 -14.07
C GLU A 47 -6.29 5.19 -14.87
N ASN A 48 -6.95 4.17 -15.42
CA ASN A 48 -8.17 4.29 -16.20
C ASN A 48 -9.43 3.82 -15.46
N GLN A 49 -9.33 3.58 -14.15
CA GLN A 49 -10.48 3.20 -13.32
C GLN A 49 -11.33 4.44 -12.98
N SER A 50 -12.66 4.27 -12.88
CA SER A 50 -13.55 5.39 -12.55
C SER A 50 -13.37 5.83 -11.10
N LEU A 51 -13.51 7.13 -10.84
CA LEU A 51 -13.44 7.68 -9.49
C LEU A 51 -14.55 7.13 -8.60
N GLU A 52 -15.77 7.00 -9.10
CA GLU A 52 -16.91 6.43 -8.37
C GLU A 52 -16.59 5.03 -7.83
N SER A 53 -16.16 4.12 -8.71
CA SER A 53 -15.76 2.76 -8.28
C SER A 53 -14.56 2.75 -7.32
N THR A 54 -13.72 3.79 -7.38
CA THR A 54 -12.58 3.93 -6.46
C THR A 54 -13.04 4.41 -5.09
N LEU A 55 -14.00 5.34 -5.03
CA LEU A 55 -14.59 5.82 -3.78
C LEU A 55 -15.36 4.70 -3.07
N ASP A 56 -16.17 3.93 -3.80
CA ASP A 56 -16.85 2.75 -3.25
C ASP A 56 -15.84 1.75 -2.66
N LEU A 57 -14.73 1.56 -3.37
CA LEU A 57 -13.66 0.66 -2.93
C LEU A 57 -12.96 1.18 -1.65
N MET A 58 -12.73 2.49 -1.54
CA MET A 58 -12.19 3.12 -0.33
C MET A 58 -13.14 2.92 0.86
N GLU A 59 -14.44 3.14 0.66
CA GLU A 59 -15.46 2.98 1.69
C GLU A 59 -15.56 1.53 2.17
N VAL A 60 -15.65 0.57 1.25
CA VAL A 60 -15.79 -0.86 1.59
C VAL A 60 -14.53 -1.43 2.24
N SER A 61 -13.35 -1.00 1.79
CA SER A 61 -12.08 -1.51 2.33
C SER A 61 -11.62 -0.80 3.60
N GLY A 62 -12.17 0.38 3.90
CA GLY A 62 -11.69 1.24 4.99
C GLY A 62 -10.28 1.80 4.76
N HIS A 63 -9.81 1.82 3.50
CA HIS A 63 -8.52 2.38 3.16
C HIS A 63 -8.64 3.84 2.69
N ASP A 64 -8.17 4.76 3.53
CA ASP A 64 -8.13 6.20 3.23
C ASP A 64 -7.16 6.58 2.10
N HIS A 65 -6.24 5.68 1.75
CA HIS A 65 -5.21 5.95 0.74
C HIS A 65 -5.05 4.75 -0.17
N ILE A 66 -5.42 4.91 -1.44
CA ILE A 66 -5.26 3.86 -2.45
C ILE A 66 -4.23 4.28 -3.50
N PRO A 67 -3.15 3.49 -3.72
CA PRO A 67 -2.21 3.74 -4.80
C PRO A 67 -2.86 3.54 -6.17
N VAL A 68 -2.56 4.46 -7.09
CA VAL A 68 -2.93 4.33 -8.51
C VAL A 68 -1.73 3.75 -9.24
N VAL A 69 -1.94 2.65 -9.97
CA VAL A 69 -0.90 1.99 -10.77
C VAL A 69 -1.21 2.03 -12.26
N LYS A 70 -0.16 2.02 -13.08
CA LYS A 70 -0.26 2.07 -14.54
C LYS A 70 -1.05 0.90 -15.14
N ASN A 71 -0.78 -0.32 -14.66
CA ASN A 71 -1.51 -1.52 -15.07
C ASN A 71 -1.28 -2.67 -14.08
N LYS A 72 -2.09 -3.73 -14.18
CA LYS A 72 -2.04 -4.91 -13.30
C LYS A 72 -0.72 -5.70 -13.39
N THR A 73 -0.06 -5.68 -14.55
CA THR A 73 1.15 -6.49 -14.81
C THR A 73 2.40 -5.84 -14.21
N SER A 74 2.63 -4.56 -14.51
CA SER A 74 3.81 -3.82 -14.06
C SER A 74 3.65 -3.26 -12.65
N LYS A 75 2.41 -2.97 -12.22
CA LYS A 75 2.08 -2.33 -10.94
C LYS A 75 2.94 -1.09 -10.62
N ILE A 76 3.40 -0.38 -11.64
CA ILE A 76 4.18 0.84 -11.45
C ILE A 76 3.23 1.91 -10.88
N PRO A 77 3.47 2.42 -9.66
CA PRO A 77 2.64 3.47 -9.08
C PRO A 77 2.88 4.79 -9.81
N ILE A 78 1.80 5.48 -10.12
CA ILE A 78 1.80 6.78 -10.80
C ILE A 78 1.18 7.88 -9.95
N GLY A 79 0.52 7.52 -8.85
CA GLY A 79 -0.16 8.46 -7.96
C GLY A 79 -0.84 7.74 -6.80
N PHE A 80 -1.71 8.46 -6.11
CA PHE A 80 -2.57 7.95 -5.07
C PHE A 80 -3.84 8.79 -4.99
N ILE A 81 -4.90 8.20 -4.45
CA ILE A 81 -6.16 8.87 -4.14
C ILE A 81 -6.32 8.87 -2.61
N SER A 82 -6.79 9.98 -2.05
CA SER A 82 -7.02 10.22 -0.63
C SER A 82 -8.25 11.09 -0.42
#